data_AF-A0A0D8I6Z7-F1
#
_entry.id   AF-A0A0D8I6Z7-F1
#
_cell.length_a   1.000
_cell.length_b   1.000
_cell.length_c   1.000
_cell.angle_alpha   90.00
_cell.angle_beta   90.00
_cell.angle_gamma   90.00
#
_symmetry.space_group_name_H-M   'P 1'
#
loop_
_entity.id
_entity.type
_entity.pdbx_description
1 polymer ?
#
loop_
_entity_poly.entity_id
_entity_poly.type
_entity_poly.pdbx_seq_one_letter_code
_entity_poly.pdbx_strand_id
1 'polypeptide(L)'
;MFDVKLPVLEKDDNWIIHIEKLKEESKELTTVVEILDYIEQHETNIKTPEKAAADAMGEALDVMQVCIGIIEKVMEKHPQILKQVVDQHLTKLSRRGWNFRKMLQIHED
;
A
#
# COMPACT_ATOMS: atom_id res chain seq x y z
N MET A 1 4.57 -13.00 17.99
CA MET A 1 4.69 -11.59 17.56
C MET A 1 5.39 -11.63 16.23
N PHE A 2 4.68 -11.35 15.14
CA PHE A 2 5.25 -11.36 13.79
C PHE A 2 5.87 -9.99 13.55
N ASP A 3 7.19 -9.92 13.46
CA ASP A 3 7.92 -8.73 13.04
C ASP A 3 8.03 -8.79 11.51
N VAL A 4 7.11 -8.12 10.82
CA VAL A 4 7.07 -8.10 9.36
C VAL A 4 7.60 -6.74 8.91
N LYS A 5 8.78 -6.77 8.28
CA LYS A 5 9.39 -5.61 7.65
C LYS A 5 9.09 -5.64 6.16
N LEU A 6 8.63 -4.53 5.59
CA LEU A 6 8.50 -4.39 4.14
C LEU A 6 9.86 -3.96 3.57
N PRO A 7 10.43 -4.71 2.63
CA PRO A 7 11.77 -4.43 2.16
C PRO A 7 11.80 -3.20 1.25
N VAL A 8 12.88 -2.44 1.32
CA VAL A 8 13.29 -1.55 0.23
C VAL A 8 14.03 -2.40 -0.78
N LEU A 9 13.60 -2.39 -2.04
CA LEU A 9 14.20 -3.22 -3.10
C LEU A 9 15.34 -2.45 -3.77
N GLU A 10 16.42 -3.13 -4.14
CA GLU A 10 17.56 -2.54 -4.88
C GLU A 10 17.22 -2.10 -6.32
N LYS A 11 15.96 -2.19 -6.72
CA LYS A 11 15.50 -1.96 -8.09
C LYS A 11 15.44 -0.45 -8.39
N ASP A 12 16.35 0.05 -9.21
CA ASP A 12 16.40 1.46 -9.64
C ASP A 12 15.53 1.74 -10.88
N ASP A 13 14.23 1.48 -10.78
CA ASP A 13 13.28 1.76 -11.86
C ASP A 13 13.18 3.26 -12.15
N ASN A 14 13.10 3.66 -13.42
CA ASN A 14 12.86 5.07 -13.74
C ASN A 14 11.41 5.48 -13.38
N TRP A 15 11.13 6.80 -13.37
CA TRP A 15 9.81 7.31 -12.99
C TRP A 15 8.65 6.81 -13.86
N ILE A 16 8.90 6.53 -15.15
CA ILE A 16 7.87 6.00 -16.05
C ILE A 16 7.47 4.60 -15.59
N ILE A 17 8.46 3.76 -15.27
CA ILE A 17 8.23 2.40 -14.78
C ILE A 17 7.48 2.42 -13.44
N HIS A 18 7.84 3.31 -12.50
CA HIS A 18 7.09 3.46 -11.25
C HIS A 18 5.62 3.87 -11.49
N ILE A 19 5.35 4.75 -12.46
CA ILE A 19 3.98 5.15 -12.81
C ILE A 19 3.22 3.99 -13.46
N GLU A 20 3.86 3.25 -14.36
CA GLU A 20 3.26 2.08 -15.02
C GLU A 20 2.92 1.01 -13.99
N LYS A 21 3.86 0.69 -13.09
CA LYS A 21 3.63 -0.25 -12.00
C LYS A 21 2.53 0.21 -11.06
N LEU A 22 2.55 1.47 -10.62
CA LEU A 22 1.47 1.99 -9.76
C LEU A 22 0.09 1.83 -10.40
N LYS A 23 -0.04 2.01 -11.73
CA LYS A 23 -1.30 1.80 -12.45
C LYS A 23 -1.69 0.33 -12.53
N GLU A 24 -0.73 -0.56 -12.76
CA GLU A 24 -0.91 -2.00 -12.80
C GLU A 24 -1.42 -2.51 -11.44
N GLU A 25 -0.65 -2.32 -10.38
CA GLU A 25 -0.98 -2.81 -9.04
C GLU A 25 -2.29 -2.18 -8.52
N SER A 26 -2.55 -0.90 -8.83
CA SER A 26 -3.83 -0.25 -8.45
C SER A 26 -5.03 -0.87 -9.15
N LYS A 27 -4.87 -1.29 -10.42
CA LYS A 27 -5.94 -1.94 -11.18
C LYS A 27 -6.20 -3.36 -10.66
N GLU A 28 -5.14 -4.09 -10.34
CA GLU A 28 -5.23 -5.43 -9.75
C GLU A 28 -5.91 -5.36 -8.38
N LEU A 29 -5.47 -4.46 -7.50
CA LEU A 29 -6.12 -4.19 -6.21
C LEU A 29 -7.61 -3.85 -6.37
N THR A 30 -7.95 -2.96 -7.31
CA THR A 30 -9.36 -2.60 -7.55
C THR A 30 -10.18 -3.83 -7.94
N THR A 31 -9.64 -4.66 -8.84
CA THR A 31 -10.32 -5.87 -9.34
C THR A 31 -10.58 -6.87 -8.21
N VAL A 32 -9.57 -7.15 -7.38
CA VAL A 32 -9.72 -8.15 -6.30
C VAL A 32 -10.60 -7.64 -5.17
N VAL A 33 -10.63 -6.32 -4.90
CA VAL A 33 -11.55 -5.72 -3.92
C VAL A 33 -13.00 -5.81 -4.41
N GLU A 34 -13.26 -5.55 -5.69
CA GLU A 34 -14.60 -5.72 -6.28
C GLU A 34 -15.07 -7.18 -6.21
N ILE A 35 -14.17 -8.14 -6.46
CA ILE A 35 -14.46 -9.57 -6.33
C ILE A 35 -14.76 -9.93 -4.88
N LEU A 36 -13.97 -9.44 -3.92
CA LEU A 36 -14.19 -9.69 -2.49
C LEU A 36 -15.55 -9.14 -2.05
N ASP A 37 -15.86 -7.88 -2.39
CA ASP A 37 -17.15 -7.26 -2.06
C ASP A 37 -18.33 -8.05 -2.63
N TYR A 38 -18.21 -8.51 -3.88
CA TYR A 38 -19.23 -9.34 -4.50
C TYR A 38 -19.44 -10.68 -3.76
N ILE A 39 -18.35 -11.38 -3.41
CA ILE A 39 -18.38 -12.66 -2.69
C ILE A 39 -18.96 -12.49 -1.27
N GLU A 40 -18.64 -11.39 -0.58
CA GLU A 40 -19.18 -11.14 0.77
C GLU A 40 -20.70 -10.88 0.77
N GLN A 41 -21.24 -10.39 -0.35
CA GLN A 41 -22.66 -10.07 -0.50
C GLN A 41 -23.49 -11.18 -1.13
N HIS A 42 -22.88 -12.17 -1.80
CA HIS A 42 -23.58 -13.18 -2.59
C HIS A 42 -23.03 -14.59 -2.36
N GLU A 43 -23.92 -15.58 -2.28
CA GLU A 43 -23.51 -16.98 -2.28
C GLU A 43 -22.99 -17.38 -3.67
N THR A 44 -21.70 -17.69 -3.77
CA THR A 44 -21.02 -17.97 -5.03
C THR A 44 -19.96 -19.06 -4.89
N ASN A 45 -19.72 -19.79 -5.98
CA ASN A 45 -18.71 -20.85 -6.06
C ASN A 45 -17.42 -20.40 -6.76
N ILE A 46 -17.25 -19.10 -7.05
CA ILE A 46 -16.06 -18.55 -7.73
C ILE A 46 -14.81 -18.75 -6.86
N LYS A 47 -14.87 -18.28 -5.61
CA LYS A 47 -13.78 -18.36 -4.64
C LYS A 47 -14.35 -18.33 -3.22
N THR A 48 -13.62 -18.86 -2.24
CA THR A 48 -14.01 -18.69 -0.84
C THR A 48 -13.69 -17.26 -0.37
N PRO A 49 -14.44 -16.69 0.59
CA PRO A 49 -14.17 -15.37 1.14
C PRO A 49 -12.72 -15.21 1.63
N GLU A 50 -12.17 -16.23 2.30
CA GLU A 50 -10.80 -16.18 2.83
C GLU A 50 -9.76 -16.07 1.72
N LYS A 51 -9.96 -16.78 0.60
CA LYS A 51 -9.07 -16.71 -0.55
C LYS A 51 -9.20 -15.39 -1.31
N ALA A 52 -10.39 -14.77 -1.33
CA ALA A 52 -10.56 -13.46 -1.95
C ALA A 52 -9.94 -12.35 -1.08
N ALA A 53 -10.08 -12.46 0.24
CA ALA A 53 -9.45 -11.56 1.20
C ALA A 53 -7.91 -11.66 1.15
N ALA A 54 -7.37 -12.87 0.96
CA ALA A 54 -5.94 -13.06 0.78
C ALA A 54 -5.39 -12.38 -0.48
N ASP A 55 -6.10 -12.46 -1.62
CA ASP A 55 -5.73 -11.73 -2.83
C ASP A 55 -5.76 -10.22 -2.61
N ALA A 56 -6.84 -9.70 -2.03
CA ALA A 56 -6.97 -8.27 -1.72
C ALA A 56 -5.84 -7.76 -0.81
N MET A 57 -5.41 -8.57 0.15
CA MET A 57 -4.26 -8.26 1.00
C MET A 57 -2.96 -8.27 0.20
N GLY A 58 -2.76 -9.24 -0.69
CA GLY A 58 -1.58 -9.33 -1.57
C GLY A 58 -1.43 -8.09 -2.44
N GLU A 59 -2.46 -7.77 -3.21
CA GLU A 59 -2.45 -6.62 -4.11
C GLU A 59 -2.30 -5.28 -3.36
N ALA A 60 -2.82 -5.20 -2.13
CA ALA A 60 -2.62 -4.02 -1.29
C ALA A 60 -1.15 -3.85 -0.87
N LEU A 61 -0.47 -4.97 -0.58
CA LEU A 61 0.96 -4.96 -0.28
C LEU A 61 1.80 -4.62 -1.51
N ASP A 62 1.40 -5.06 -2.71
CA ASP A 62 2.10 -4.74 -3.95
C ASP A 62 2.01 -3.23 -4.28
N VAL A 63 0.83 -2.61 -4.09
CA VAL A 63 0.68 -1.15 -4.17
C VAL A 63 1.56 -0.43 -3.13
N MET A 64 1.61 -0.94 -1.89
CA MET A 64 2.48 -0.38 -0.85
C MET A 64 3.96 -0.51 -1.23
N GLN A 65 4.38 -1.62 -1.83
CA GLN A 65 5.76 -1.86 -2.24
C GLN A 65 6.20 -0.88 -3.34
N VAL A 66 5.32 -0.58 -4.30
CA VAL A 66 5.58 0.47 -5.32
C VAL A 66 5.71 1.84 -4.65
N CYS A 67 4.83 2.15 -3.68
CA CYS A 67 4.90 3.41 -2.92
C CYS A 67 6.22 3.54 -2.13
N ILE A 68 6.68 2.46 -1.50
CA ILE A 68 7.97 2.41 -0.78
C ILE A 68 9.12 2.73 -1.74
N GLY A 69 9.15 2.11 -2.92
CA GLY A 69 10.17 2.40 -3.93
C GLY A 69 10.18 3.87 -4.39
N ILE A 70 9.00 4.48 -4.54
CA ILE A 70 8.89 5.91 -4.87
C ILE A 70 9.43 6.79 -3.73
N ILE A 71 9.06 6.48 -2.48
CA ILE A 71 9.52 7.21 -1.29
C ILE A 71 11.05 7.16 -1.22
N GLU A 72 11.63 5.97 -1.35
CA GLU A 72 13.09 5.80 -1.26
C GLU A 72 13.81 6.58 -2.36
N LYS A 73 13.37 6.44 -3.61
CA LYS A 73 13.97 7.17 -4.75
C LYS A 73 13.90 8.69 -4.59
N VAL A 74 12.89 9.21 -3.89
CA VAL A 74 12.82 10.63 -3.52
C VAL A 74 13.80 10.94 -2.39
N MET A 75 13.88 10.09 -1.37
CA MET A 75 14.77 10.26 -0.22
C MET A 75 16.25 10.23 -0.58
N GLU A 76 16.66 9.41 -1.53
CA GLU A 76 18.04 9.39 -2.06
C GLU A 76 18.50 10.79 -2.52
N LYS A 77 17.58 11.59 -3.06
CA LYS A 77 17.85 12.95 -3.54
C LYS A 77 17.52 14.03 -2.52
N HIS A 78 16.56 13.76 -1.64
CA HIS A 78 15.99 14.73 -0.70
C HIS A 78 15.76 14.09 0.68
N PRO A 79 16.81 13.66 1.40
CA PRO A 79 16.68 12.81 2.59
C PRO A 79 15.93 13.45 3.75
N GLN A 80 15.86 14.79 3.80
CA GLN A 80 15.17 15.51 4.88
C GLN A 80 13.66 15.70 4.64
N ILE A 81 13.14 15.33 3.46
CA ILE A 81 11.76 15.66 3.07
C ILE A 81 10.72 14.74 3.72
N LEU A 82 11.07 13.47 4.02
CA LEU A 82 10.11 12.47 4.48
C LEU A 82 9.39 12.93 5.76
N LYS A 83 10.15 13.32 6.79
CA LYS A 83 9.60 13.75 8.08
C LYS A 83 8.59 14.89 7.91
N GLN A 84 8.95 15.91 7.14
CA GLN A 84 8.09 17.06 6.88
C GLN A 84 6.79 16.64 6.18
N VAL A 85 6.87 15.78 5.16
CA VAL A 85 5.70 15.34 4.39
C VAL A 85 4.78 14.44 5.22
N VAL A 86 5.34 13.57 6.07
CA VAL A 86 4.56 12.74 7.00
C VAL A 86 3.80 13.61 8.01
N ASP A 87 4.45 14.58 8.64
CA ASP A 87 3.81 15.49 9.59
C ASP A 87 2.66 16.28 8.95
N GLN A 88 2.88 16.78 7.73
CA GLN A 88 1.85 17.46 6.93
C GLN A 88 0.69 16.51 6.57
N HIS A 89 0.99 15.26 6.21
CA HIS A 89 -0.02 14.26 5.89
C HIS A 89 -0.91 13.94 7.10
N LEU A 90 -0.33 13.67 8.27
CA LEU A 90 -1.06 13.39 9.50
C LEU A 90 -1.93 14.58 9.92
N THR A 91 -1.39 15.80 9.84
CA THR A 91 -2.14 17.04 10.10
C THR A 91 -3.34 17.18 9.15
N LYS A 92 -3.15 16.88 7.86
CA LYS A 92 -4.22 16.91 6.86
C LYS A 92 -5.31 15.89 7.17
N LEU A 93 -4.96 14.67 7.58
CA LEU A 93 -5.95 13.65 7.99
C LEU A 93 -6.74 14.09 9.22
N SER A 94 -6.07 14.59 10.26
CA SER A 94 -6.74 15.12 11.45
C SER A 94 -7.73 16.24 11.11
N ARG A 95 -7.33 17.22 10.26
CA ARG A 95 -8.19 18.32 9.82
C ARG A 95 -9.42 17.86 9.01
N ARG A 96 -9.33 16.71 8.34
CA ARG A 96 -10.44 16.11 7.58
C ARG A 96 -11.38 15.28 8.47
N GLY A 97 -11.15 15.25 9.79
CA GLY A 97 -12.00 14.54 10.75
C GLY A 97 -11.71 13.04 10.85
N TRP A 98 -10.59 12.57 10.31
CA TRP A 98 -10.19 11.17 10.47
C TRP A 98 -9.74 10.92 11.91
N ASN A 99 -10.36 9.92 12.57
CA ASN A 99 -9.97 9.47 13.89
C ASN A 99 -9.08 8.24 13.77
N PHE A 100 -7.84 8.33 14.25
CA PHE A 100 -6.88 7.22 14.21
C PHE A 100 -7.25 6.15 15.23
N ARG A 101 -7.68 4.97 14.76
CA ARG A 101 -8.01 3.82 15.63
C ARG A 101 -6.78 3.02 16.03
N LYS A 102 -5.81 2.89 15.13
CA LYS A 102 -4.57 2.11 15.28
C LYS A 102 -3.47 2.76 14.44
N MET A 103 -2.22 2.55 14.83
CA MET A 103 -1.04 2.89 14.04
C MET A 103 -0.37 1.60 13.57
N LEU A 104 0.07 1.60 12.32
CA LEU A 104 0.95 0.55 11.81
C LEU A 104 2.38 1.06 11.97
N GLN A 105 3.17 0.38 12.80
CA GLN A 105 4.58 0.70 13.02
C GLN A 105 5.41 -0.42 12.41
N ILE A 106 6.29 -0.04 11.48
CA ILE A 106 7.28 -0.93 10.88
C ILE A 106 8.62 -0.54 11.49
N HIS A 107 9.35 -1.52 12.01
CA HIS A 107 10.69 -1.32 12.57
C HIS A 107 11.74 -1.75 11.52
N GLU A 108 12.82 -0.99 11.37
CA GLU A 108 14.01 -1.37 10.59
C GLU A 108 15.17 -1.73 11.54
N ASP A 109 16.12 -2.54 11.06
CA ASP A 109 17.39 -2.78 11.79
C ASP A 109 18.44 -1.72 11.44
#